data_AF-M8AEV4-F1
#
_entry.id   AF-M8AEV4-F1
#
_cell.length_a   1.000
_cell.length_b   1.000
_cell.length_c   1.000
_cell.angle_alpha   90.00
_cell.angle_beta   90.00
_cell.angle_gamma   90.00
#
_symmetry.space_group_name_H-M   'P 1'
#
loop_
_entity.id
_entity.type
_entity.pdbx_description
1 polymer ?
#
loop_
_entity_poly.entity_id
_entity_poly.type
_entity_poly.pdbx_seq_one_letter_code
_entity_poly.pdbx_strand_id
1 'polypeptide(L)'
;MWEELFQVTCRLLGVILEETTPEELQNHVTVKPSVLEVLLEIAKICDVYLMEHVLDDESEEKVLSALSEAGLFTSGGLVREKVLFCSTEIGRTSFVRQLEPDWHIDSSPEIVHQLSVRLKRAVAW
;
A
#
# COMPACT_ATOMS: atom_id res chain seq x y z
N MET A 1 -7.32 -19.89 -20.04
CA MET A 1 -7.32 -18.42 -19.93
C MET A 1 -6.99 -18.13 -18.48
N TRP A 2 -5.83 -17.54 -18.21
CA TRP A 2 -5.60 -16.93 -16.91
C TRP A 2 -6.34 -15.59 -17.00
N GLU A 3 -7.38 -15.39 -16.20
CA GLU A 3 -7.94 -14.04 -16.06
C GLU A 3 -6.86 -13.19 -15.40
N GLU A 4 -6.45 -12.11 -16.07
CA GLU A 4 -5.57 -11.11 -15.46
C GLU A 4 -6.33 -10.52 -14.27
N LEU A 5 -5.83 -10.75 -13.06
CA LEU A 5 -6.39 -10.16 -11.85
C LEU A 5 -6.28 -8.64 -11.93
N PHE A 6 -7.29 -7.93 -11.44
CA PHE A 6 -7.24 -6.46 -11.35
C PHE A 6 -6.04 -6.05 -10.49
N GLN A 7 -5.23 -5.13 -10.98
CA GLN A 7 -4.10 -4.64 -10.20
C GLN A 7 -4.52 -3.47 -9.32
N VAL A 8 -4.18 -3.55 -8.02
CA VAL A 8 -4.49 -2.53 -7.02
C VAL A 8 -3.20 -2.07 -6.38
N THR A 9 -3.04 -0.76 -6.25
CA THR A 9 -1.99 -0.16 -5.43
C THR A 9 -2.60 0.52 -4.22
N CYS A 10 -1.96 0.40 -3.06
CA CYS A 10 -2.47 0.96 -1.82
C CYS A 10 -1.34 1.60 -1.02
N ARG A 11 -1.55 2.82 -0.56
CA ARG A 11 -0.69 3.47 0.43
C ARG A 11 -0.77 2.72 1.77
N LEU A 12 0.30 2.76 2.57
CA LEU A 12 0.30 2.20 3.92
C LEU A 12 -0.17 3.22 4.97
N LEU A 13 0.50 4.37 5.07
CA LEU A 13 0.23 5.43 6.04
C LEU A 13 -1.19 5.98 5.90
N GLY A 14 -1.91 6.03 7.01
CA GLY A 14 -3.29 6.49 7.10
C GLY A 14 -4.32 5.52 6.53
N VAL A 15 -3.93 4.49 5.76
CA VAL A 15 -4.84 3.51 5.17
C VAL A 15 -4.74 2.16 5.89
N ILE A 16 -3.58 1.53 5.84
CA ILE A 16 -3.30 0.24 6.48
C ILE A 16 -2.69 0.42 7.88
N LEU A 17 -1.86 1.46 8.01
CA LEU A 17 -1.19 1.84 9.25
C LEU A 17 -1.95 2.97 9.96
N GLU A 18 -1.86 3.01 11.28
CA GLU A 18 -2.39 4.12 12.09
C GLU A 18 -1.59 5.41 11.87
N GLU A 19 -0.29 5.27 11.69
CA GLU A 19 0.64 6.36 11.42
C GLU A 19 0.28 7.06 10.11
N THR A 20 0.50 8.38 10.08
CA THR A 20 0.13 9.27 8.95
C THR A 20 1.32 9.98 8.34
N THR A 21 2.49 9.97 9.01
CA THR A 21 3.72 10.57 8.50
C THR A 21 4.88 9.56 8.54
N PRO A 22 5.90 9.70 7.67
CA PRO A 22 7.02 8.77 7.64
C PRO A 22 7.92 8.84 8.87
N GLU A 23 7.94 9.97 9.59
CA GLU A 23 8.70 10.14 10.85
C GLU A 23 8.15 9.25 11.98
N GLU A 24 6.84 8.99 12.00
CA GLU A 24 6.21 8.16 13.02
C GLU A 24 6.72 6.71 12.96
N LEU A 25 7.01 6.21 11.74
CA LEU A 25 7.52 4.86 11.47
C LEU A 25 8.89 4.58 12.10
N GLN A 26 9.68 5.62 12.38
CA GLN A 26 10.96 5.48 13.06
C GLN A 26 10.78 5.01 14.52
N ASN A 27 9.62 5.29 15.13
CA ASN A 27 9.35 4.96 16.53
C ASN A 27 8.62 3.62 16.68
N HIS A 28 7.51 3.44 15.96
CA HIS A 28 6.68 2.25 16.00
C HIS A 28 5.84 2.14 14.73
N VAL A 29 5.24 0.97 14.52
CA VAL A 29 4.32 0.72 13.40
C VAL A 29 3.11 -0.04 13.92
N THR A 30 1.92 0.47 13.62
CA THR A 30 0.65 -0.10 14.11
C THR A 30 -0.28 -0.38 12.95
N VAL A 31 -0.59 -1.66 12.71
CA VAL A 31 -1.54 -2.06 11.67
C VAL A 31 -2.97 -1.90 12.17
N LYS A 32 -3.82 -1.20 11.40
CA LYS A 32 -5.24 -1.01 11.74
C LYS A 32 -5.98 -2.35 11.68
N PRO A 33 -6.55 -2.87 12.78
CA PRO A 33 -7.24 -4.16 12.76
C PRO A 33 -8.47 -4.16 11.84
N SER A 34 -9.15 -3.02 11.72
CA SER A 34 -10.38 -2.87 10.94
C SER A 34 -10.20 -3.04 9.43
N VAL A 35 -8.97 -2.91 8.91
CA VAL A 35 -8.71 -2.97 7.46
C VAL A 35 -8.20 -4.35 7.01
N LEU A 36 -7.78 -5.20 7.96
CA LEU A 36 -7.13 -6.48 7.66
C LEU A 36 -8.04 -7.42 6.86
N GLU A 37 -9.26 -7.64 7.34
CA GLU A 37 -10.20 -8.54 6.67
C GLU A 37 -10.51 -8.04 5.26
N VAL A 38 -10.78 -6.74 5.11
CA VAL A 38 -11.09 -6.13 3.82
C VAL A 38 -9.91 -6.24 2.85
N LEU A 39 -8.68 -5.94 3.31
CA LEU A 39 -7.49 -6.04 2.48
C LEU A 39 -7.24 -7.48 2.03
N LEU A 40 -7.42 -8.46 2.93
CA LEU A 40 -7.26 -9.87 2.61
C LEU A 40 -8.31 -10.38 1.61
N GLU A 41 -9.57 -9.94 1.72
CA GLU A 41 -10.60 -10.27 0.73
C GLU A 41 -10.30 -9.65 -0.65
N ILE A 42 -9.82 -8.40 -0.69
CA ILE A 42 -9.35 -7.77 -1.95
C ILE A 42 -8.21 -8.59 -2.56
N ALA A 43 -7.23 -8.99 -1.75
CA ALA A 43 -6.05 -9.72 -2.19
C ALA A 43 -6.34 -11.15 -2.72
N LYS A 44 -7.53 -11.71 -2.47
CA LYS A 44 -7.95 -12.99 -3.07
C LYS A 44 -8.31 -12.88 -4.55
N ILE A 45 -8.71 -11.70 -5.01
CA ILE A 45 -9.28 -11.47 -6.35
C ILE A 45 -8.55 -10.36 -7.13
N CYS A 46 -7.59 -9.69 -6.49
CA CYS A 46 -6.80 -8.62 -7.06
C CYS A 46 -5.30 -8.89 -6.86
N ASP A 47 -4.49 -8.41 -7.79
CA ASP A 47 -3.04 -8.31 -7.58
C ASP A 47 -2.70 -7.02 -6.81
N VAL A 48 -2.35 -7.14 -5.54
CA VAL A 48 -2.18 -5.99 -4.63
C VAL A 48 -0.70 -5.66 -4.41
N TYR A 49 -0.38 -4.39 -4.61
CA TYR A 49 0.89 -3.77 -4.26
C TYR A 49 0.67 -2.77 -3.12
N LEU A 50 1.38 -2.94 -2.01
CA LEU A 50 1.43 -1.94 -0.95
C LEU A 50 2.64 -1.04 -1.17
N MET A 51 2.54 0.24 -0.83
CA MET A 51 3.65 1.16 -1.04
C MET A 51 3.71 2.28 -0.02
N GLU A 52 4.93 2.71 0.31
CA GLU A 52 5.12 3.87 1.16
C GLU A 52 6.43 4.62 0.93
N HIS A 53 6.42 5.89 1.32
CA HIS A 53 7.61 6.69 1.50
C HIS A 53 8.15 6.51 2.94
N VAL A 54 9.41 6.11 3.07
CA VAL A 54 10.11 5.89 4.35
C VAL A 54 11.41 6.70 4.39
N LEU A 55 11.91 6.96 5.59
CA LEU A 55 13.12 7.78 5.79
C LEU A 55 14.41 6.93 5.91
N ASP A 56 14.28 5.65 6.24
CA ASP A 56 15.41 4.73 6.48
C ASP A 56 14.98 3.25 6.35
N ASP A 57 15.98 2.39 6.11
CA ASP A 57 15.80 0.93 5.97
C ASP A 57 15.28 0.27 7.26
N GLU A 58 15.56 0.86 8.43
CA GLU A 58 15.05 0.34 9.72
C GLU A 58 13.53 0.44 9.78
N SER A 59 12.97 1.53 9.28
CA SER A 59 11.53 1.74 9.17
C SER A 59 10.89 0.79 8.17
N GLU A 60 11.56 0.43 7.08
CA GLU A 60 11.10 -0.62 6.14
C GLU A 60 10.93 -1.96 6.86
N GLU A 61 11.94 -2.38 7.61
CA GLU A 61 11.90 -3.65 8.33
C GLU A 61 10.84 -3.67 9.45
N LYS A 62 10.64 -2.54 10.15
CA LYS A 62 9.55 -2.40 11.13
C LYS A 62 8.19 -2.57 10.47
N VAL A 63 7.97 -1.94 9.32
CA VAL A 63 6.73 -2.07 8.56
C VAL A 63 6.50 -3.51 8.11
N LEU A 64 7.50 -4.13 7.48
CA LEU A 64 7.39 -5.52 7.02
C LEU A 64 7.14 -6.50 8.17
N SER A 65 7.76 -6.27 9.32
CA SER A 65 7.55 -7.08 10.53
C SER A 65 6.14 -6.92 11.05
N ALA A 66 5.63 -5.69 11.19
CA ALA A 66 4.27 -5.43 11.66
C ALA A 66 3.20 -6.05 10.74
N LEU A 67 3.36 -5.93 9.41
CA LEU A 67 2.46 -6.57 8.43
C LEU A 67 2.50 -8.11 8.53
N SER A 68 3.69 -8.67 8.76
CA SER A 68 3.87 -10.12 8.94
C SER A 68 3.22 -10.61 10.24
N GLU A 69 3.40 -9.90 11.35
CA GLU A 69 2.78 -10.21 12.65
C GLU A 69 1.26 -10.07 12.61
N ALA A 70 0.74 -9.12 11.83
CA ALA A 70 -0.69 -9.00 11.54
C ALA A 70 -1.25 -10.13 10.65
N GLY A 71 -0.38 -11.04 10.17
CA GLY A 71 -0.77 -12.22 9.41
C GLY A 71 -1.05 -11.97 7.92
N LEU A 72 -0.73 -10.77 7.39
CA LEU A 72 -1.10 -10.39 6.02
C LEU A 72 -0.45 -11.28 4.95
N PHE A 73 0.72 -11.87 5.22
CA PHE A 73 1.43 -12.73 4.27
C PHE A 73 1.13 -14.23 4.41
N THR A 74 0.24 -14.62 5.33
CA THR A 74 0.03 -16.04 5.66
C THR A 74 -0.99 -16.75 4.77
N SER A 75 -1.93 -16.02 4.19
CA SER A 75 -3.08 -16.55 3.43
C SER A 75 -2.84 -16.61 1.92
N GLY A 76 -1.65 -16.23 1.45
CA GLY A 76 -1.24 -16.28 0.04
C GLY A 76 -1.81 -15.19 -0.86
N GLY A 77 -2.73 -14.35 -0.36
CA GLY A 77 -3.30 -13.23 -1.13
C GLY A 77 -2.35 -12.04 -1.26
N LEU A 78 -1.59 -11.73 -0.21
CA LEU A 78 -0.59 -10.65 -0.22
C LEU A 78 0.82 -11.23 -0.13
N VAL A 79 1.72 -10.70 -0.97
CA VAL A 79 3.11 -11.18 -1.12
C VAL A 79 4.06 -10.11 -0.57
N ARG A 80 5.02 -10.50 0.27
CA ARG A 80 5.96 -9.56 0.92
C ARG A 80 6.75 -8.75 -0.10
N GLU A 81 7.13 -9.36 -1.21
CA GLU A 81 7.87 -8.74 -2.31
C GLU A 81 7.06 -7.69 -3.09
N LYS A 82 5.74 -7.59 -2.84
CA LYS A 82 4.86 -6.55 -3.41
C LYS A 82 4.61 -5.39 -2.43
N VAL A 83 5.38 -5.32 -1.34
CA VAL A 83 5.48 -4.12 -0.50
C VAL A 83 6.67 -3.30 -0.98
N LEU A 84 6.40 -2.12 -1.54
CA LEU A 84 7.39 -1.27 -2.19
C LEU A 84 7.69 -0.02 -1.36
N PHE A 85 8.97 0.24 -1.13
CA PHE A 85 9.42 1.42 -0.40
C PHE A 85 10.16 2.40 -1.32
N CYS A 86 10.09 3.67 -0.97
CA CYS A 86 10.84 4.73 -1.64
C CYS A 86 11.26 5.80 -0.63
N SER A 87 12.30 6.56 -0.97
CA SER A 87 12.84 7.63 -0.12
C SER A 87 12.22 9.01 -0.36
N THR A 88 11.21 9.11 -1.25
CA THR A 88 10.51 10.37 -1.52
C THR A 88 9.04 10.14 -1.88
N GLU A 89 8.16 11.08 -1.56
CA GLU A 89 6.75 11.02 -1.95
C GLU A 89 6.54 11.03 -3.48
N ILE A 90 7.43 11.70 -4.22
CA ILE A 90 7.47 11.66 -5.70
C ILE A 90 7.77 10.23 -6.18
N GLY A 91 8.65 9.51 -5.49
CA GLY A 91 8.95 8.10 -5.73
C GLY A 91 7.71 7.21 -5.63
N ARG A 92 6.89 7.39 -4.58
CA ARG A 92 5.63 6.65 -4.40
C ARG A 92 4.70 6.87 -5.59
N THR A 93 4.51 8.12 -5.98
CA THR A 93 3.69 8.48 -7.16
C THR A 93 4.25 7.89 -8.46
N SER A 94 5.58 7.77 -8.58
CA SER A 94 6.24 7.14 -9.72
C SER A 94 5.91 5.65 -9.81
N PHE A 95 5.90 4.91 -8.70
CA PHE A 95 5.49 3.50 -8.68
C PHE A 95 4.08 3.32 -9.24
N VAL A 96 3.12 4.11 -8.76
CA VAL A 96 1.72 4.02 -9.23
C VAL A 96 1.63 4.25 -10.74
N ARG A 97 2.36 5.22 -11.28
CA ARG A 97 2.35 5.53 -12.72
C ARG A 97 3.01 4.46 -13.58
N GLN A 98 4.00 3.74 -13.06
CA GLN A 98 4.69 2.68 -13.80
C GLN A 98 3.95 1.35 -13.74
N LEU A 99 3.31 1.07 -12.61
CA LEU A 99 2.46 -0.10 -12.44
C LEU A 99 1.16 0.02 -13.26
N GLU A 100 0.67 1.25 -13.47
CA GLU A 100 -0.61 1.53 -14.17
C GLU A 100 -1.79 0.68 -13.63
N PRO A 101 -2.02 0.70 -12.31
CA PRO A 101 -3.02 -0.17 -11.69
C PRO A 101 -4.44 0.22 -12.11
N ASP A 102 -5.35 -0.75 -12.05
CA ASP A 102 -6.78 -0.49 -12.26
C ASP A 102 -7.37 0.38 -11.15
N TRP A 103 -6.85 0.22 -9.92
CA TRP A 103 -7.23 1.02 -8.76
C TRP A 103 -6.03 1.49 -7.94
N HIS A 104 -6.13 2.72 -7.44
CA HIS A 104 -5.23 3.26 -6.44
C HIS A 104 -6.01 3.76 -5.21
N ILE A 105 -5.53 3.38 -4.03
CA ILE A 105 -6.06 3.77 -2.72
C ILE A 105 -4.99 4.60 -2.00
N ASP A 106 -5.31 5.84 -1.65
CA ASP A 106 -4.42 6.74 -0.90
C ASP A 106 -5.25 7.60 0.06
N SER A 107 -4.65 7.95 1.20
CA SER A 107 -5.23 8.84 2.21
C SER A 107 -5.10 10.33 1.84
N SER A 108 -4.27 10.67 0.85
CA SER A 108 -4.06 12.05 0.36
C SER A 108 -5.01 12.38 -0.80
N PRO A 109 -5.97 13.32 -0.60
CA PRO A 109 -6.87 13.75 -1.67
C PRO A 109 -6.13 14.41 -2.84
N GLU A 110 -5.00 15.05 -2.56
CA GLU A 110 -4.17 15.69 -3.60
C GLU A 110 -3.56 14.65 -4.54
N ILE A 111 -2.98 13.57 -3.99
CA ILE A 111 -2.39 12.48 -4.79
C ILE A 111 -3.47 11.78 -5.62
N VAL A 112 -4.63 11.49 -5.00
CA VAL A 112 -5.76 10.89 -5.72
C VAL A 112 -6.23 11.80 -6.85
N HIS A 113 -6.34 13.11 -6.62
CA HIS A 113 -6.70 14.07 -7.67
C HIS A 113 -5.68 14.07 -8.81
N GLN A 114 -4.38 14.15 -8.50
CA GLN A 114 -3.31 14.12 -9.51
C GLN A 114 -3.31 12.83 -10.34
N LEU A 115 -3.61 11.68 -9.74
CA LEU A 115 -3.61 10.38 -10.41
C LEU A 115 -4.92 10.09 -11.16
N SER A 116 -6.03 10.69 -10.74
CA SER A 116 -7.37 10.47 -11.33
C SER A 116 -7.47 10.83 -12.82
N VAL A 117 -6.60 11.72 -13.31
CA VAL A 117 -6.57 12.12 -14.73
C VAL A 117 -6.00 10.99 -15.62
N ARG A 118 -5.28 10.02 -15.04
CA ARG A 118 -4.55 8.98 -15.79
C ARG A 118 -4.99 7.56 -15.48
N LEU A 119 -5.47 7.29 -14.26
CA LEU A 119 -5.91 5.94 -13.86
C LEU A 119 -7.35 5.67 -14.29
N LYS A 120 -7.68 4.39 -14.52
CA LYS A 120 -9.07 3.98 -14.81
C LYS A 120 -9.99 4.35 -13.63
N ARG A 121 -9.55 4.14 -12.39
CA ARG A 121 -10.24 4.52 -11.14
C ARG A 121 -9.24 4.86 -10.03
N ALA A 122 -9.44 5.97 -9.32
CA ALA A 122 -8.65 6.37 -8.15
C ALA A 122 -9.61 6.74 -7.01
N VAL A 123 -9.36 6.25 -5.79
CA VAL A 123 -10.29 6.44 -4.66
C VAL A 123 -9.53 6.88 -3.41
N ALA A 124 -10.04 7.90 -2.74
CA ALA A 124 -9.51 8.39 -1.46
C ALA A 124 -10.31 7.79 -0.30
N TRP A 125 -9.62 7.27 0.72
CA TRP A 125 -10.21 6.83 1.99
C TRP A 125 -9.29 7.20 3.15
#